data_AF-A0A2H0YT69-F1
#
_entry.id   AF-A0A2H0YT69-F1
#
_cell.length_a   1.000
_cell.length_b   1.000
_cell.length_c   1.000
_cell.angle_alpha   90.00
_cell.angle_beta   90.00
_cell.angle_gamma   90.00
#
_symmetry.space_group_name_H-M   'P 1'
#
loop_
_entity.id
_entity.type
_entity.pdbx_description
1 polymer ?
#
loop_
_entity_poly.entity_id
_entity_poly.type
_entity_poly.pdbx_seq_one_letter_code
_entity_poly.pdbx_strand_id
1 'polypeptide(L)'
;MNKNMKILALVGGVIVIAVVIFFSTRTKTINTQNGEVTVSQGTNTVTVNTNAGSLRVGDNVSLPASFPGDVYVIDGDLKVALQLTENNGYSASIETTESIAAVKADYLSHLESDGWTVQSSLDLP
;
A
#
# COMPACT_ATOMS: atom_id res chain seq x y z
N MET A 1 -2.22 -16.68 -23.30
CA MET A 1 -1.58 -15.35 -23.25
C MET A 1 -0.94 -15.23 -21.88
N ASN A 2 0.38 -15.42 -21.78
CA ASN A 2 1.07 -15.49 -20.49
C ASN A 2 1.35 -14.08 -20.00
N LYS A 3 0.68 -13.65 -18.93
CA LYS A 3 0.92 -12.37 -18.26
C LYS A 3 2.07 -12.56 -17.27
N ASN A 4 3.27 -12.15 -17.64
CA ASN A 4 4.45 -12.20 -16.76
C ASN A 4 4.48 -10.94 -15.88
N MET A 5 3.97 -11.00 -14.65
CA MET A 5 4.13 -9.92 -13.67
C MET A 5 5.04 -10.39 -12.54
N LYS A 6 6.09 -9.61 -12.24
CA LYS A 6 7.02 -9.85 -11.13
C LYS A 6 6.51 -9.05 -9.93
N ILE A 7 5.89 -9.73 -8.95
CA ILE A 7 5.49 -9.14 -7.67
C ILE A 7 6.65 -9.36 -6.69
N LEU A 8 7.25 -8.27 -6.20
CA LEU A 8 8.22 -8.29 -5.12
C LEU A 8 7.53 -7.73 -3.87
N ALA A 9 6.94 -8.61 -3.06
CA ALA A 9 6.41 -8.24 -1.75
C ALA A 9 7.61 -8.07 -0.80
N LEU A 10 7.99 -6.82 -0.52
CA LEU A 10 9.02 -6.48 0.44
C LEU A 10 8.36 -6.27 1.80
N VAL A 11 8.23 -7.37 2.57
CA VAL A 11 7.94 -7.29 4.00
C VAL A 11 9.28 -7.05 4.69
N GLY A 12 9.55 -5.81 5.09
CA GLY A 12 10.71 -5.46 5.92
C GLY A 12 11.77 -4.61 5.21
N GLY A 13 11.97 -3.40 5.73
CA GLY A 13 12.98 -2.44 5.26
C GLY A 13 12.49 -1.00 5.36
N VAL A 14 12.12 -0.58 6.58
CA VAL A 14 11.53 0.74 6.83
C VAL A 14 12.58 1.84 6.59
N ILE A 15 12.40 2.68 5.57
CA ILE A 15 12.96 4.03 5.60
C ILE A 15 11.90 4.91 6.24
N VAL A 16 12.00 5.06 7.57
CA VAL A 16 11.21 6.03 8.33
C VAL A 16 11.77 7.41 7.99
N ILE A 17 11.12 8.14 7.08
CA ILE A 17 11.27 9.60 7.07
C ILE A 17 10.39 10.11 8.22
N ALA A 18 10.99 10.29 9.40
CA ALA A 18 10.33 10.82 10.57
C ALA A 18 10.04 12.32 10.37
N VAL A 19 8.85 12.63 9.85
CA VAL A 19 8.32 13.99 9.84
C VAL A 19 7.40 14.14 11.06
N VAL A 20 7.96 14.65 12.16
CA VAL A 20 7.20 15.00 13.37
C VAL A 20 6.46 16.32 13.09
N ILE A 21 5.14 16.27 12.86
CA ILE A 21 4.32 17.48 12.70
C ILE A 21 3.20 17.50 13.75
N PHE A 22 3.21 18.57 14.53
CA PHE A 22 2.25 18.91 15.59
C PHE A 22 0.86 19.30 15.01
N PHE A 23 -0.21 18.84 15.66
CA PHE A 23 -1.58 18.70 15.14
C PHE A 23 -2.36 20.01 14.90
N SER A 24 -3.01 20.13 13.72
CA SER A 24 -4.31 20.79 13.51
C SER A 24 -4.82 20.39 12.11
N THR A 25 -6.13 20.10 11.96
CA THR A 25 -6.79 19.72 10.70
C THR A 25 -6.58 20.79 9.62
N ARG A 26 -5.52 20.64 8.81
CA ARG A 26 -5.17 21.55 7.72
C ARG A 26 -4.48 20.77 6.61
N THR A 27 -4.98 20.89 5.39
CA THR A 27 -4.17 20.57 4.22
C THR A 27 -2.99 21.55 4.17
N LYS A 28 -1.77 21.04 4.13
CA LYS A 28 -0.54 21.82 4.01
C LYS A 28 0.17 21.45 2.72
N THR A 29 0.36 22.43 1.87
CA THR A 29 1.16 22.30 0.64
C THR A 29 2.51 22.96 0.86
N ILE A 30 3.59 22.23 0.57
CA ILE A 30 4.96 22.70 0.67
C ILE A 30 5.57 22.62 -0.74
N ASN A 31 6.01 23.76 -1.27
CA ASN A 31 6.78 23.81 -2.50
C ASN A 31 8.25 23.60 -2.16
N THR A 32 8.83 22.50 -2.64
CA THR A 32 10.26 22.21 -2.51
C THR A 32 10.95 22.43 -3.86
N GLN A 33 12.28 22.53 -3.87
CA GLN A 33 13.04 22.58 -5.14
C GLN A 33 12.79 21.36 -6.04
N ASN A 34 12.29 20.26 -5.47
CA ASN A 34 12.04 18.99 -6.17
C ASN A 34 10.55 18.70 -6.42
N GLY A 35 9.68 19.70 -6.22
CA GLY A 35 8.24 19.59 -6.51
C GLY A 35 7.33 19.93 -5.33
N GLU A 36 6.03 19.74 -5.56
CA GLU A 36 4.97 20.00 -4.59
C GLU A 36 4.73 18.78 -3.69
N VAL A 37 4.69 19.02 -2.38
CA VAL A 37 4.26 18.05 -1.38
C VAL A 37 2.98 18.55 -0.74
N THR A 38 1.90 17.78 -0.87
CA THR A 38 0.61 18.10 -0.26
C THR A 38 0.26 17.07 0.80
N VAL A 39 0.13 17.53 2.04
CA VAL A 39 -0.27 16.73 3.20
C VAL A 39 -1.70 17.10 3.59
N SER A 40 -2.59 16.13 3.67
CA SER A 40 -3.98 16.29 4.12
C SER A 40 -4.25 15.43 5.34
N GLN A 41 -4.84 16.02 6.38
CA GLN A 41 -5.23 15.33 7.60
C GLN A 41 -6.75 15.29 7.72
N GLY A 42 -7.30 14.08 7.78
CA GLY A 42 -8.66 13.78 8.23
C GLY A 42 -8.67 13.38 9.71
N THR A 43 -9.85 13.03 10.21
CA THR A 43 -10.06 12.68 11.63
C THR A 43 -9.13 11.55 12.09
N ASN A 44 -9.04 10.47 11.32
CA ASN A 44 -8.22 9.29 11.62
C ASN A 44 -7.31 8.89 10.44
N THR A 45 -7.10 9.79 9.48
CA THR A 45 -6.37 9.50 8.24
C THR A 45 -5.39 10.60 7.91
N VAL A 46 -4.21 10.23 7.44
CA VAL A 46 -3.22 11.15 6.88
C VAL A 46 -2.95 10.73 5.44
N THR A 47 -3.02 11.69 4.53
CA THR A 47 -2.65 11.52 3.12
C THR A 47 -1.48 12.43 2.80
N VAL A 48 -0.43 11.87 2.18
CA VAL A 48 0.72 12.60 1.67
C VAL A 48 0.81 12.35 0.18
N ASN A 49 0.78 13.41 -0.61
CA ASN A 49 0.98 13.37 -2.05
C ASN A 49 2.27 14.09 -2.40
N THR A 50 3.08 13.46 -3.25
CA THR A 50 4.29 14.02 -3.84
C THR A 50 4.27 13.72 -5.34
N ASN A 51 5.23 14.27 -6.07
CA ASN A 51 5.51 13.86 -7.45
C ASN A 51 5.88 12.37 -7.57
N ALA A 52 6.53 11.80 -6.55
CA ALA A 52 6.96 10.41 -6.54
C ALA A 52 5.83 9.42 -6.21
N GLY A 53 4.72 9.88 -5.63
CA GLY A 53 3.62 8.98 -5.26
C GLY A 53 2.62 9.56 -4.26
N SER A 54 1.70 8.70 -3.81
CA SER A 54 0.67 9.00 -2.83
C SER A 54 0.70 7.97 -1.71
N LEU A 55 0.78 8.42 -0.47
CA LEU A 55 0.72 7.60 0.74
C LEU A 55 -0.53 7.96 1.53
N ARG A 56 -1.31 6.96 1.93
CA ARG A 56 -2.46 7.09 2.85
C ARG A 56 -2.23 6.17 4.04
N VAL A 57 -2.40 6.69 5.25
CA VAL A 57 -2.24 5.96 6.52
C VAL A 57 -3.38 6.32 7.46
N GLY A 58 -3.94 5.33 8.16
CA GLY A 58 -4.96 5.56 9.18
C GLY A 58 -6.04 4.49 9.22
N ASP A 59 -7.17 4.83 9.84
CA ASP A 59 -8.34 3.96 9.83
C ASP A 59 -9.21 4.21 8.60
N ASN A 60 -9.80 3.17 8.03
CA ASN A 60 -10.64 3.23 6.82
C ASN A 60 -9.91 3.83 5.60
N VAL A 61 -8.64 3.46 5.40
CA VAL A 61 -7.94 3.83 4.16
C VAL A 61 -8.56 3.05 3.00
N SER A 62 -8.66 3.68 1.83
CA SER A 62 -9.05 3.02 0.60
C SER A 62 -7.83 2.81 -0.31
N LEU A 63 -7.86 1.74 -1.10
CA LEU A 63 -6.91 1.57 -2.19
C LEU A 63 -7.01 2.74 -3.19
N PRO A 64 -5.91 3.11 -3.85
CA PRO A 64 -5.96 4.11 -4.91
C PRO A 64 -6.83 3.61 -6.07
N ALA A 65 -7.55 4.51 -6.74
CA ALA A 65 -8.47 4.14 -7.83
C ALA A 65 -7.77 3.45 -9.02
N SER A 66 -6.45 3.62 -9.14
CA SER A 66 -5.62 2.98 -10.16
C SER A 66 -5.09 1.60 -9.75
N PHE A 67 -5.41 1.11 -8.55
CA PHE A 67 -5.00 -0.22 -8.11
C PHE A 67 -5.56 -1.29 -9.06
N PRO A 68 -4.78 -2.33 -9.42
CA PRO A 68 -5.24 -3.36 -10.35
C PRO A 68 -6.45 -4.11 -9.80
N GLY A 69 -7.54 -4.16 -10.57
CA GLY A 69 -8.78 -4.85 -10.16
C GLY A 69 -8.70 -6.38 -10.27
N ASP A 70 -7.64 -6.92 -10.86
CA ASP A 70 -7.36 -8.36 -11.00
C ASP A 70 -6.42 -8.91 -9.92
N VAL A 71 -6.03 -8.08 -8.95
CA VAL A 71 -5.26 -8.49 -7.78
C VAL A 71 -6.22 -8.70 -6.62
N TYR A 72 -6.30 -9.94 -6.14
CA TYR A 72 -7.04 -10.26 -4.92
C TYR A 72 -6.46 -9.48 -3.73
N VAL A 73 -7.34 -9.01 -2.84
CA VAL A 73 -7.00 -8.27 -1.63
C VAL A 73 -7.71 -8.96 -0.48
N ILE A 74 -6.95 -9.35 0.54
CA ILE A 74 -7.46 -10.05 1.72
C ILE A 74 -8.45 -9.14 2.47
N ASP A 75 -9.52 -9.73 2.97
CA ASP A 75 -10.47 -9.05 3.84
C ASP A 75 -9.81 -8.57 5.14
N GLY A 76 -10.02 -7.30 5.46
CA GLY A 76 -9.50 -6.69 6.68
C GLY A 76 -9.53 -5.16 6.62
N ASP A 77 -9.02 -4.56 7.69
CA ASP A 77 -8.91 -3.12 7.82
C ASP A 77 -7.65 -2.63 7.09
N LEU A 78 -7.83 -1.98 5.94
CA LEU A 78 -6.71 -1.35 5.26
C LEU A 78 -6.19 -0.16 6.08
N LYS A 79 -4.97 -0.28 6.60
CA LYS A 79 -4.30 0.76 7.41
C LYS A 79 -3.35 1.63 6.61
N VAL A 80 -2.78 1.09 5.53
CA VAL A 80 -1.83 1.80 4.66
C VAL A 80 -2.11 1.49 3.20
N ALA A 81 -2.12 2.52 2.36
CA ALA A 81 -2.10 2.39 0.91
C ALA A 81 -1.06 3.35 0.32
N LEU A 82 -0.10 2.81 -0.41
CA LEU A 82 0.96 3.54 -1.11
C LEU A 82 0.85 3.29 -2.60
N GLN A 83 0.97 4.35 -3.38
CA GLN A 83 1.14 4.34 -4.83
C GLN A 83 2.45 5.05 -5.16
N LEU A 84 3.30 4.42 -5.96
CA LEU A 84 4.54 4.98 -6.48
C LEU A 84 4.38 5.29 -7.97
N THR A 85 4.64 6.53 -8.35
CA THR A 85 4.50 7.00 -9.74
C THR A 85 5.59 6.42 -10.64
N GLU A 86 6.83 6.35 -10.17
CA GLU A 86 8.01 6.03 -11.02
C GLU A 86 7.95 4.62 -11.63
N ASN A 87 7.37 3.65 -10.91
CA ASN A 87 7.32 2.25 -11.32
C ASN A 87 5.89 1.67 -11.36
N ASN A 88 4.85 2.51 -11.26
CA ASN A 88 3.46 2.07 -11.05
C ASN A 88 3.35 1.05 -9.90
N GLY A 89 4.16 1.24 -8.85
CA GLY A 89 4.24 0.33 -7.72
C GLY A 89 3.10 0.60 -6.74
N TYR A 90 2.57 -0.46 -6.15
CA TYR A 90 1.57 -0.36 -5.09
C TYR A 90 2.05 -1.11 -3.85
N SER A 91 1.71 -0.60 -2.68
CA SER A 91 1.90 -1.31 -1.41
C SER A 91 0.69 -1.06 -0.52
N ALA A 92 0.24 -2.11 0.15
CA ALA A 92 -0.92 -2.09 1.03
C ALA A 92 -0.56 -2.81 2.34
N SER A 93 -1.07 -2.29 3.46
CA SER A 93 -0.99 -2.96 4.77
C SER A 93 -2.39 -3.15 5.30
N ILE A 94 -2.74 -4.40 5.59
CA ILE A 94 -4.07 -4.83 6.00
C ILE A 94 -3.96 -5.42 7.40
N GLU A 95 -4.78 -4.94 8.32
CA GLU A 95 -4.96 -5.51 9.64
C GLU A 95 -6.14 -6.48 9.62
N THR A 96 -5.94 -7.70 10.12
CA THR A 96 -6.97 -8.73 10.15
C THR A 96 -6.82 -9.57 11.43
N THR A 97 -7.91 -10.18 11.86
CA THR A 97 -7.93 -11.13 12.99
C THR A 97 -7.47 -12.53 12.59
N GLU A 98 -7.33 -12.79 11.30
CA GLU A 98 -6.89 -14.08 10.77
C GLU A 98 -5.40 -14.35 11.06
N SER A 99 -5.06 -15.64 11.22
CA SER A 99 -3.65 -16.03 11.36
C SER A 99 -2.89 -15.83 10.05
N ILE A 100 -1.59 -15.54 10.13
CA ILE A 100 -0.72 -15.41 8.94
C ILE A 100 -0.82 -16.64 8.03
N ALA A 101 -0.93 -17.85 8.61
CA ALA A 101 -1.07 -19.08 7.85
C ALA A 101 -2.41 -19.15 7.09
N ALA A 102 -3.51 -18.74 7.71
CA ALA A 102 -4.82 -18.68 7.08
C ALA A 102 -4.86 -17.64 5.95
N VAL A 103 -4.34 -16.43 6.21
CA VAL A 103 -4.21 -15.37 5.20
C VAL A 103 -3.41 -15.83 4.00
N LYS A 104 -2.26 -16.49 4.23
CA LYS A 104 -1.42 -17.02 3.16
C LYS A 104 -2.16 -18.08 2.33
N ALA A 105 -2.84 -19.02 2.98
CA ALA A 105 -3.57 -20.07 2.29
C ALA A 105 -4.71 -19.50 1.43
N ASP A 106 -5.47 -18.56 1.97
CA ASP A 106 -6.58 -17.89 1.27
C ASP A 106 -6.07 -17.08 0.06
N TYR A 107 -5.01 -16.30 0.25
CA TYR A 107 -4.40 -15.51 -0.82
C TYR A 107 -3.92 -16.39 -1.97
N LEU A 108 -3.20 -17.48 -1.66
CA LEU A 108 -2.68 -18.40 -2.67
C LEU A 108 -3.80 -19.12 -3.43
N SER A 109 -4.86 -19.53 -2.73
CA SER A 109 -6.02 -20.16 -3.36
C SER A 109 -6.68 -19.24 -4.39
N HIS A 110 -6.87 -17.96 -4.04
CA HIS A 110 -7.45 -16.98 -4.96
C HIS A 110 -6.55 -16.72 -6.17
N LEU A 111 -5.25 -16.52 -5.94
CA LEU A 111 -4.27 -16.36 -7.03
C LEU A 111 -4.34 -17.52 -8.03
N GLU A 112 -4.33 -18.76 -7.56
CA GLU A 112 -4.43 -19.95 -8.42
C GLU A 112 -5.76 -19.97 -9.19
N SER A 113 -6.88 -19.70 -8.51
CA SER A 113 -8.21 -19.67 -9.13
C SER A 113 -8.35 -18.58 -10.21
N ASP A 114 -7.66 -17.46 -10.02
CA ASP A 114 -7.61 -16.34 -10.95
C ASP A 114 -6.58 -16.56 -12.08
N GLY A 115 -5.91 -17.72 -12.10
CA GLY A 115 -4.96 -18.12 -13.13
C GLY A 115 -3.55 -17.54 -12.97
N TRP A 116 -3.21 -17.03 -11.79
CA TRP A 116 -1.86 -16.56 -11.46
C TRP A 116 -0.94 -17.74 -11.14
N THR A 117 0.33 -17.60 -11.52
CA THR A 117 1.38 -18.56 -11.16
C THR A 117 2.39 -17.89 -10.23
N VAL A 118 2.53 -18.43 -9.01
CA VAL A 118 3.51 -17.94 -8.04
C VAL A 118 4.92 -18.30 -8.52
N GLN A 119 5.71 -17.29 -8.87
CA GLN A 119 7.09 -17.47 -9.33
C GLN A 119 8.09 -17.58 -8.17
N SER A 120 7.80 -16.90 -7.06
CA SER A 120 8.65 -16.86 -5.87
C SER A 120 7.84 -16.45 -4.65
N SER A 121 8.13 -17.04 -3.49
CA SER A 121 7.62 -16.62 -2.19
C SER A 121 8.77 -16.57 -1.19
N LEU A 122 8.77 -15.57 -0.31
CA LEU A 122 9.72 -15.45 0.80
C LEU A 122 8.92 -15.45 2.10
N ASP A 123 9.18 -16.44 2.95
CA ASP A 123 8.68 -16.47 4.31
C ASP A 123 9.80 -15.99 5.24
N LEU A 124 9.56 -14.89 5.94
CA LEU A 124 10.46 -14.42 6.98
C LEU A 124 10.03 -15.04 8.32
N PRO A 125 10.98 -15.55 9.13
CA PRO A 125 10.70 -16.12 10.45
C PRO A 125 10.23 -15.08 11.47
#